data_AF-A0A7S3VZB6-F1
#
_entry.id   AF-A0A7S3VZB6-F1
#
_cell.length_a   1.000
_cell.length_b   1.000
_cell.length_c   1.000
_cell.angle_alpha   90.00
_cell.angle_beta   90.00
_cell.angle_gamma   90.00
#
_symmetry.space_group_name_H-M   'P 1'
#
loop_
_entity.id
_entity.type
_entity.pdbx_description
1 polymer ?
#
loop_
_entity_poly.entity_id
_entity_poly.type
_entity_poly.pdbx_seq_one_letter_code
_entity_poly.pdbx_strand_id
1 'polypeptide(L)'
;MRKIVLEDISPQLERLGMKVAMKKFDGTPYFGLVNIRDDEQRLASDLGKPQNEFFHLVVSAIQAASDKSIDAVDAGNLRLEMKVGKLTIDEVDECISHLISGGWLQKSADSFYTLGIRSELQLMY
;
A
#
# COMPACT_ATOMS: atom_id res chain seq x y z
N MET A 1 24.64 0.38 17.47
CA MET A 1 24.51 -0.92 16.79
C MET A 1 23.56 -0.89 15.58
N ARG A 2 22.37 -0.26 15.64
CA ARG A 2 21.43 -0.17 14.49
C ARG A 2 21.94 0.61 13.25
N LYS A 3 22.80 1.61 13.43
CA LYS A 3 23.28 2.48 12.35
C LYS A 3 24.22 1.77 11.37
N ILE A 4 25.11 0.94 11.90
CA ILE A 4 26.12 0.18 11.14
C ILE A 4 25.44 -0.82 10.19
N VAL A 5 24.42 -1.53 10.67
CA VAL A 5 23.69 -2.53 9.86
C VAL A 5 22.94 -1.89 8.68
N LEU A 6 22.37 -0.70 8.85
CA LEU A 6 21.70 0.02 7.76
C LEU A 6 22.69 0.58 6.74
N GLU A 7 23.83 1.11 7.20
CA GLU A 7 24.89 1.63 6.32
C GLU A 7 25.51 0.52 5.47
N ASP A 8 25.63 -0.70 6.00
CA ASP A 8 26.20 -1.85 5.28
C ASP A 8 25.22 -2.50 4.29
N ILE A 9 23.93 -2.54 4.63
CA ILE A 9 22.89 -3.22 3.82
C ILE A 9 22.31 -2.30 2.74
N SER A 10 22.24 -0.98 2.97
CA SER A 10 21.61 -0.04 2.03
C SER A 10 22.19 -0.10 0.61
N PRO A 11 23.52 -0.14 0.39
CA PRO A 11 24.08 -0.26 -0.96
C PRO A 11 23.66 -1.55 -1.68
N GLN A 12 23.40 -2.63 -0.94
CA GLN A 12 22.96 -3.90 -1.51
C GLN A 12 21.48 -3.84 -1.90
N LEU A 13 20.64 -3.23 -1.06
CA LEU A 13 19.23 -3.01 -1.35
C LEU A 13 19.02 -2.08 -2.53
N GLU A 14 19.80 -1.00 -2.63
CA GLU A 14 19.71 -0.05 -3.75
C GLU A 14 20.02 -0.71 -5.09
N ARG A 15 20.99 -1.65 -5.14
CA ARG A 15 21.26 -2.47 -6.34
C ARG A 15 20.08 -3.37 -6.72
N LEU A 16 19.27 -3.75 -5.75
CA LEU A 16 18.03 -4.50 -5.99
C LEU A 16 16.85 -3.55 -6.28
N GLY A 17 17.06 -2.24 -6.30
CA GLY A 17 16.00 -1.24 -6.46
C GLY A 17 15.09 -1.18 -5.23
N MET A 18 15.63 -1.39 -4.04
CA MET A 18 14.91 -1.28 -2.77
C MET A 18 15.60 -0.31 -1.83
N LYS A 19 14.86 0.22 -0.87
CA LYS A 19 15.39 1.09 0.18
C LYS A 19 14.72 0.81 1.52
N VAL A 20 15.44 1.07 2.61
CA VAL A 20 14.83 1.12 3.95
C VAL A 20 14.22 2.51 4.13
N ALA A 21 12.90 2.58 4.18
CA ALA A 21 12.15 3.78 4.53
C ALA A 21 11.96 3.87 6.05
N MET A 22 11.94 5.09 6.58
CA MET A 22 11.60 5.36 7.98
C MET A 22 10.71 6.59 8.06
N LYS A 23 9.59 6.44 8.76
CA LYS A 23 8.65 7.54 9.06
C LYS A 23 8.20 7.43 10.52
N LYS A 24 8.05 8.58 11.18
CA LYS A 24 7.51 8.65 12.54
C LYS A 24 6.02 8.91 12.49
N PHE A 25 5.25 8.10 13.21
CA PHE A 25 3.82 8.31 13.46
C PHE A 25 3.64 8.44 14.97
N ASP A 26 3.08 9.55 15.43
CA ASP A 26 2.90 9.87 16.85
C ASP A 26 4.15 9.63 17.70
N GLY A 27 5.31 10.06 17.16
CA GLY A 27 6.62 9.91 17.80
C GLY A 27 7.22 8.50 17.70
N THR A 28 6.46 7.48 17.30
CA THR A 28 6.92 6.11 17.13
C THR A 28 7.55 5.92 15.74
N PRO A 29 8.81 5.46 15.64
CA PRO A 29 9.45 5.23 14.35
C PRO A 29 9.02 3.88 13.76
N TYR A 30 8.56 3.91 12.51
CA TYR A 30 8.26 2.75 11.70
C TYR A 30 9.31 2.60 10.61
N PHE A 31 9.73 1.37 10.35
CA PHE A 31 10.71 1.03 9.33
C PHE A 31 10.09 0.02 8.37
N GLY A 32 10.39 0.15 7.09
CA GLY A 32 9.93 -0.78 6.07
C GLY A 32 10.87 -0.81 4.88
N LEU A 33 10.84 -1.93 4.14
CA LEU A 33 11.48 -2.01 2.83
C LEU A 33 10.50 -1.53 1.76
N VAL A 34 10.94 -0.57 0.95
CA VAL A 34 10.18 0.00 -0.15
C VAL A 34 10.87 -0.31 -1.47
N ASN A 35 10.08 -0.50 -2.52
CA ASN A 35 10.58 -0.61 -3.89
C ASN A 35 10.81 0.81 -4.43
N ILE A 36 11.97 1.08 -5.03
CA ILE A 36 12.31 2.36 -5.65
C ILE A 36 12.48 2.25 -7.17
N ARG A 37 12.13 1.10 -7.73
CA ARG A 37 12.07 0.92 -9.17
C ARG A 37 10.79 1.58 -9.70
N ASP A 38 10.91 2.22 -10.85
CA ASP A 38 9.78 2.70 -11.65
C ASP A 38 8.95 1.56 -12.27
N ASP A 39 9.26 0.29 -11.98
CA ASP A 39 8.37 -0.81 -12.31
C ASP A 39 7.21 -0.85 -11.31
N GLU A 40 6.11 -0.16 -11.63
CA GLU A 40 4.83 -0.11 -10.89
C GLU A 40 4.31 -1.50 -10.40
N GLN A 41 4.86 -2.59 -10.92
CA GLN A 41 4.41 -3.97 -10.77
C GLN A 41 4.57 -4.59 -9.37
N ARG A 42 5.00 -3.89 -8.32
CA ARG A 42 5.35 -4.55 -7.04
C ARG A 42 4.87 -3.86 -5.76
N LEU A 43 3.84 -3.04 -5.85
CA LEU A 43 2.98 -2.81 -4.71
C LEU A 43 2.21 -4.11 -4.44
N ALA A 44 2.54 -4.82 -3.37
CA ALA A 44 2.04 -6.17 -3.05
C ALA A 44 2.34 -7.22 -4.15
N SER A 45 3.55 -7.78 -4.13
CA SER A 45 4.05 -8.81 -5.08
C SER A 45 3.16 -10.03 -5.32
N ASP A 46 2.17 -10.23 -4.47
CA ASP A 46 1.28 -11.40 -4.45
C ASP A 46 -0.07 -11.10 -5.13
N LEU A 47 -0.31 -9.84 -5.56
CA LEU A 47 -1.52 -9.44 -6.26
C LEU A 47 -1.42 -9.69 -7.77
N GLY A 48 -2.52 -10.20 -8.35
CA GLY A 48 -2.69 -10.26 -9.80
C GLY A 48 -2.82 -8.86 -10.42
N LYS A 49 -2.77 -8.76 -11.76
CA LYS A 49 -2.93 -7.48 -12.46
C LYS A 49 -4.24 -6.76 -12.11
N PRO A 50 -5.41 -7.43 -12.06
CA PRO A 50 -6.66 -6.80 -11.65
C PRO A 50 -6.62 -6.25 -10.22
N GLN A 51 -6.12 -7.03 -9.27
CA GLN A 51 -6.02 -6.62 -7.87
C GLN A 51 -5.06 -5.44 -7.68
N ASN A 52 -3.97 -5.39 -8.45
CA ASN A 52 -3.06 -4.25 -8.48
C ASN A 52 -3.77 -2.98 -8.99
N GLU A 53 -4.48 -3.06 -10.11
CA GLU A 53 -5.25 -1.91 -10.61
C GLU A 53 -6.27 -1.45 -9.57
N PHE A 54 -7.03 -2.38 -8.98
CA PHE A 54 -7.99 -2.07 -7.92
C PHE A 54 -7.32 -1.37 -6.73
N PHE A 55 -6.17 -1.88 -6.27
CA PHE A 55 -5.43 -1.27 -5.17
C PHE A 55 -5.00 0.16 -5.49
N HIS A 56 -4.50 0.42 -6.71
CA HIS A 56 -4.14 1.77 -7.14
C HIS A 56 -5.32 2.73 -7.16
N LEU A 57 -6.52 2.27 -7.56
CA LEU A 57 -7.74 3.08 -7.50
C LEU A 57 -8.07 3.45 -6.05
N VAL A 58 -8.01 2.48 -5.12
CA VAL A 58 -8.27 2.71 -3.69
C VAL A 58 -7.27 3.72 -3.11
N VAL A 59 -5.97 3.56 -3.39
CA VAL A 59 -4.93 4.50 -2.94
C VAL A 59 -5.19 5.91 -3.47
N SER A 60 -5.51 6.02 -4.77
CA SER A 60 -5.79 7.31 -5.41
C SER A 60 -7.00 8.00 -4.80
N ALA A 61 -8.08 7.25 -4.54
CA ALA A 61 -9.29 7.78 -3.92
C ALA A 61 -9.03 8.27 -2.49
N ILE A 62 -8.30 7.50 -1.69
CA ILE A 62 -7.89 7.90 -0.33
C ILE A 62 -7.02 9.16 -0.38
N GLN A 63 -6.08 9.26 -1.31
CA GLN A 63 -5.22 10.44 -1.43
C GLN A 63 -6.00 11.69 -1.89
N ALA A 64 -7.03 11.52 -2.71
CA ALA A 64 -7.89 12.60 -3.17
C ALA A 64 -8.88 13.08 -2.09
N ALA A 65 -9.28 12.20 -1.16
CA ALA A 65 -10.17 12.52 -0.06
C ALA A 65 -9.54 13.53 0.92
N SER A 66 -10.34 14.46 1.42
CA SER A 66 -9.89 15.54 2.32
C SER A 66 -9.40 15.02 3.67
N ASP A 67 -10.03 13.97 4.18
CA ASP A 67 -9.73 13.32 5.45
C ASP A 67 -8.77 12.12 5.32
N LYS A 68 -8.27 11.88 4.10
CA LYS A 68 -7.43 10.72 3.76
C LYS A 68 -8.09 9.39 4.12
N SER A 69 -9.40 9.29 3.90
CA SER A 69 -10.17 8.06 4.09
C SER A 69 -11.20 7.84 2.96
N ILE A 70 -11.70 6.61 2.86
CA ILE A 70 -12.81 6.25 1.97
C ILE A 70 -13.74 5.26 2.68
N ASP A 71 -15.05 5.41 2.49
CA ASP A 71 -16.03 4.45 3.02
C ASP A 71 -15.88 3.07 2.37
N ALA A 72 -16.16 1.99 3.11
CA ALA A 72 -15.98 0.64 2.60
C ALA A 72 -16.84 0.32 1.38
N VAL A 73 -18.06 0.86 1.29
CA VAL A 73 -18.96 0.68 0.14
C VAL A 73 -18.39 1.40 -1.08
N ASP A 74 -17.94 2.65 -0.90
CA ASP A 74 -17.35 3.44 -1.98
C ASP A 74 -16.05 2.80 -2.48
N ALA A 75 -15.20 2.32 -1.58
CA ALA A 75 -13.99 1.58 -1.94
C ALA A 75 -14.32 0.31 -2.76
N GLY A 76 -15.35 -0.45 -2.36
CA GLY A 76 -15.80 -1.60 -3.11
C GLY A 76 -16.33 -1.24 -4.50
N ASN A 77 -16.94 -0.06 -4.66
CA ASN A 77 -17.47 0.43 -5.93
C ASN A 77 -16.42 0.86 -6.94
N LEU A 78 -15.17 1.12 -6.52
CA LEU A 78 -14.06 1.38 -7.42
C LEU A 78 -13.79 0.23 -8.40
N ARG A 79 -14.20 -1.00 -8.08
CA ARG A 79 -14.12 -2.15 -9.01
C ARG A 79 -14.86 -1.90 -10.34
N LEU A 80 -15.87 -1.02 -10.34
CA LEU A 80 -16.65 -0.66 -11.52
C LEU A 80 -15.87 0.23 -12.49
N GLU A 81 -14.86 0.93 -11.98
CA GLU A 81 -13.98 1.85 -12.72
C GLU A 81 -12.74 1.16 -13.30
N MET A 82 -12.51 -0.11 -12.92
CA MET A 82 -11.40 -0.92 -13.43
C MET A 82 -11.49 -1.13 -14.95
N LYS A 83 -10.34 -1.00 -15.61
CA LYS A 83 -10.16 -1.16 -17.06
C LYS A 83 -9.77 -2.58 -17.43
N VAL A 84 -9.07 -3.32 -16.54
CA VAL A 84 -8.55 -4.66 -16.82
C VAL A 84 -9.10 -5.66 -15.81
N GLY A 85 -9.90 -6.62 -16.31
CA GLY A 85 -10.39 -7.76 -15.51
C GLY A 85 -11.20 -7.31 -14.30
N LYS A 86 -12.52 -7.13 -14.46
CA LYS A 86 -13.36 -6.70 -13.34
C LYS A 86 -13.38 -7.77 -12.24
N LEU A 87 -13.06 -7.35 -11.02
CA LEU A 87 -13.25 -8.18 -9.84
C LEU A 87 -14.74 -8.27 -9.49
N THR A 88 -15.17 -9.46 -9.11
CA THR A 88 -16.44 -9.68 -8.41
C THR A 88 -16.40 -9.05 -7.01
N ILE A 89 -17.55 -8.94 -6.35
CA ILE A 89 -17.58 -8.39 -4.99
C ILE A 89 -16.81 -9.27 -4.01
N ASP A 90 -16.90 -10.59 -4.15
CA ASP A 90 -16.20 -11.55 -3.30
C ASP A 90 -14.67 -11.44 -3.47
N GLU A 91 -14.20 -11.28 -4.71
CA GLU A 91 -12.76 -11.07 -4.99
C GLU A 91 -12.26 -9.71 -4.49
N VAL A 92 -13.12 -8.69 -4.47
CA VAL A 92 -12.80 -7.39 -3.86
C VAL A 92 -12.64 -7.53 -2.35
N ASP A 93 -13.56 -8.21 -1.68
CA ASP A 93 -13.50 -8.42 -0.24
C ASP A 93 -12.26 -9.24 0.17
N GLU A 94 -11.90 -10.26 -0.62
CA GLU A 94 -10.67 -11.02 -0.45
C GLU A 94 -9.43 -10.13 -0.67
N CYS A 95 -9.42 -9.33 -1.74
CA CYS A 95 -8.32 -8.41 -2.03
C CYS A 95 -8.12 -7.37 -0.91
N ILE A 96 -9.20 -6.76 -0.40
CA ILE A 96 -9.14 -5.80 0.70
C ILE A 96 -8.63 -6.48 1.97
N SER A 97 -9.13 -7.67 2.28
CA SER A 97 -8.68 -8.45 3.44
C SER A 97 -7.17 -8.76 3.35
N HIS A 98 -6.70 -9.13 2.15
CA HIS A 98 -5.29 -9.35 1.90
C HIS A 98 -4.46 -8.07 2.10
N LEU A 99 -4.91 -6.93 1.55
CA LEU A 99 -4.26 -5.62 1.69
C LEU A 99 -4.18 -5.16 3.15
N ILE A 100 -5.23 -5.38 3.95
CA ILE A 100 -5.24 -5.06 5.38
C ILE A 100 -4.23 -5.94 6.11
N SER A 101 -4.26 -7.25 5.88
CA SER A 101 -3.34 -8.19 6.53
C SER A 101 -1.87 -7.92 6.18
N GLY A 102 -1.60 -7.44 4.96
CA GLY A 102 -0.29 -7.04 4.48
C GLY A 102 0.18 -5.64 4.92
N GLY A 103 -0.64 -4.91 5.69
CA GLY A 103 -0.32 -3.57 6.18
C GLY A 103 -0.36 -2.46 5.11
N TRP A 104 -1.01 -2.71 3.97
CA TRP A 104 -1.20 -1.76 2.87
C TRP A 104 -2.41 -0.85 3.11
N LEU A 105 -3.46 -1.38 3.72
CA LEU A 105 -4.64 -0.63 4.14
C LEU A 105 -4.86 -0.83 5.64
N GLN A 106 -5.59 0.10 6.24
CA GLN A 106 -6.11 -0.01 7.58
C GLN A 106 -7.61 0.25 7.55
N LYS A 107 -8.37 -0.53 8.33
CA LYS A 107 -9.81 -0.34 8.49
C LYS A 107 -10.10 0.32 9.84
N SER A 108 -10.91 1.38 9.84
CA SER A 108 -11.42 2.01 11.05
C SER A 108 -12.63 1.26 11.61
N ALA A 109 -13.02 1.57 12.85
CA ALA A 109 -14.23 1.01 13.46
C ALA A 109 -15.51 1.39 12.68
N ASP A 110 -15.52 2.58 12.08
CA ASP A 110 -16.65 3.12 11.32
C ASP A 110 -16.70 2.64 9.86
N SER A 111 -15.96 1.58 9.53
CA SER A 111 -15.89 1.00 8.17
C SER A 111 -15.29 1.92 7.10
N PHE A 112 -14.37 2.81 7.48
CA PHE A 112 -13.54 3.54 6.51
C PHE A 112 -12.19 2.84 6.31
N TYR A 113 -11.63 2.96 5.11
CA TYR A 113 -10.28 2.55 4.79
C TYR A 113 -9.35 3.75 4.72
N THR A 114 -8.18 3.61 5.33
CA THR A 114 -7.05 4.55 5.22
C THR A 114 -5.82 3.81 4.72
N LEU A 115 -4.78 4.55 4.33
CA LEU A 115 -3.50 3.92 4.01
C LEU A 115 -2.90 3.25 5.24
N GLY A 116 -2.44 2.02 5.06
CA GLY A 116 -1.63 1.34 6.04
C GLY A 116 -0.18 1.85 6.02
N ILE A 117 0.55 1.52 7.08
CA ILE A 117 1.94 1.98 7.26
C ILE A 117 2.86 1.65 6.08
N ARG A 118 2.63 0.51 5.41
CA ARG A 118 3.44 0.08 4.28
C ARG A 118 3.23 0.99 3.06
N SER A 119 1.98 1.35 2.78
CA SER A 119 1.64 2.31 1.72
C SER A 119 2.21 3.69 2.02
N GLU A 120 2.07 4.15 3.26
CA GLU A 120 2.63 5.44 3.71
C GLU A 120 4.15 5.53 3.54
N LEU A 121 4.88 4.45 3.84
CA LEU A 121 6.32 4.38 3.63
C LEU A 121 6.68 4.32 2.15
N GLN A 122 5.93 3.55 1.37
CA GLN A 122 6.16 3.37 -0.06
C GLN A 122 5.92 4.66 -0.85
N LEU A 123 4.93 5.46 -0.50
CA LEU A 123 4.63 6.75 -1.13
C LEU A 123 5.69 7.84 -0.88
N MET A 124 6.67 7.60 -0.01
CA MET A 124 7.78 8.54 0.20
C MET A 124 8.81 8.51 -0.94
N TYR A 125 8.74 7.51 -1.82
CA TYR A 125 9.71 7.22 -2.88
C TYR A 125 8.98 6.90 -4.18
#